data_AF-A0A9P9I7W5-F1
#
_entry.id   AF-A0A9P9I7W5-F1
#
_cell.length_a   1.000
_cell.length_b   1.000
_cell.length_c   1.000
_cell.angle_alpha   90.00
_cell.angle_beta   90.00
_cell.angle_gamma   90.00
#
_symmetry.space_group_name_H-M   'P 1'
#
loop_
_entity.id
_entity.type
_entity.pdbx_description
1 polymer ?
#
loop_
_entity_poly.entity_id
_entity_poly.type
_entity_poly.pdbx_seq_one_letter_code
_entity_poly.pdbx_strand_id
1 'polypeptide(L)' 'DYGKWILNQTVRVRITVFRSTKCSTFHEGTGFGGGKPMKMEAEAIEGDEKEAETDTFKRALKNFSEVLGNRLYNKDYL' A
#
# COMPACT_ATOMS: atom_id res chain seq x y z
N ASP A 1 14.61 22.01 22.08
CA ASP A 1 14.47 20.76 21.32
C ASP A 1 13.02 20.38 21.16
N TYR A 2 12.42 20.74 20.03
CA TYR A 2 11.09 20.27 19.68
C TYR A 2 11.19 18.80 19.30
N GLY A 3 10.50 17.93 20.05
CA GLY A 3 10.44 16.50 19.77
C GLY A 3 9.96 16.26 18.35
N LYS A 4 10.72 15.47 17.59
CA LYS A 4 10.32 15.03 16.26
C LYS A 4 9.30 13.91 16.40
N TRP A 5 8.24 13.96 15.60
CA TRP A 5 7.22 12.91 15.56
C TRP A 5 7.65 11.84 14.56
N ILE A 6 7.65 10.59 15.01
CA ILE A 6 7.88 9.42 14.17
C ILE A 6 6.70 8.50 14.39
N LEU A 7 5.91 8.30 13.35
CA LEU A 7 4.82 7.34 13.35
C LEU A 7 5.19 6.18 12.43
N ASN A 8 4.49 5.07 12.64
CA ASN A 8 4.60 3.85 11.87
C ASN A 8 3.22 3.22 11.84
N GLN A 9 2.70 2.96 10.64
CA GLN A 9 1.40 2.36 10.45
C GLN A 9 1.48 1.20 9.47
N THR A 10 0.74 0.15 9.78
CA THR A 10 0.49 -0.96 8.86
C THR A 10 -0.97 -0.92 8.45
N VAL A 11 -1.22 -0.93 7.14
CA VAL A 11 -2.55 -0.91 6.56
C VAL A 11 -2.78 -2.21 5.79
N ARG A 12 -4.03 -2.68 5.80
CA ARG A 12 -4.47 -3.87 5.07
C ARG A 12 -5.67 -3.53 4.20
N VAL A 13 -5.56 -3.80 2.91
CA VAL A 13 -6.59 -3.50 1.91
C VAL A 13 -6.97 -4.76 1.18
N ARG A 14 -8.28 -4.99 1.04
CA ARG A 14 -8.85 -6.04 0.19
C ARG A 14 -9.51 -5.40 -1.03
N ILE A 15 -9.07 -5.78 -2.21
CA ILE A 15 -9.69 -5.37 -3.48
C ILE A 15 -10.54 -6.52 -3.98
N THR A 16 -11.82 -6.28 -4.26
CA THR A 16 -12.75 -7.29 -4.79
C THR A 16 -13.25 -6.84 -6.17
N VAL A 17 -13.08 -7.70 -7.17
CA VAL A 17 -13.58 -7.50 -8.54
C VAL A 17 -14.83 -8.35 -8.73
N PHE A 18 -15.94 -7.68 -9.07
CA PHE A 18 -17.21 -8.32 -9.37
C PHE A 18 -17.35 -8.50 -10.89
N ARG A 19 -17.92 -9.63 -11.31
CA ARG A 19 -18.24 -9.91 -12.71
C ARG A 19 -19.69 -10.37 -12.80
N SER A 20 -20.37 -9.99 -13.88
CA SER A 20 -21.78 -10.35 -14.09
C SER A 20 -22.00 -11.85 -14.34
N THR A 21 -20.97 -12.56 -14.81
CA THR A 21 -21.09 -13.96 -15.27
C THR A 21 -20.30 -14.98 -14.43
N LYS A 22 -19.56 -14.55 -13.40
CA LYS A 22 -18.68 -15.42 -12.59
C LYS A 22 -18.61 -14.95 -11.13
N CYS A 23 -18.13 -15.83 -10.25
CA CYS A 23 -17.81 -15.50 -8.86
C CYS A 23 -16.83 -14.31 -8.78
N SER A 24 -16.99 -13.48 -7.76
CA SER A 24 -16.06 -12.39 -7.48
C SER A 24 -14.67 -12.94 -7.14
N THR A 25 -13.64 -12.18 -7.50
CA THR A 25 -12.24 -12.48 -7.15
C THR A 25 -11.72 -11.37 -6.25
N PHE A 26 -10.90 -11.70 -5.27
CA PHE A 26 -10.29 -10.68 -4.42
C PHE A 26 -8.81 -10.98 -4.15
N HIS A 27 -8.04 -9.92 -3.93
CA HIS A 27 -6.70 -10.01 -3.38
C HIS A 27 -6.56 -9.01 -2.24
N GLU A 28 -5.85 -9.45 -1.22
CA GLU A 28 -5.50 -8.62 -0.07
C GLU A 28 -4.02 -8.26 -0.13
N GLY A 29 -3.72 -7.03 0.27
CA GLY A 29 -2.37 -6.53 0.46
C GLY A 29 -2.19 -6.03 1.88
N THR A 30 -0.95 -6.07 2.36
CA THR A 30 -0.52 -5.40 3.59
C THR A 30 0.66 -4.51 3.25
N GLY A 31 0.55 -3.23 3.58
CA GLY A 31 1.57 -2.22 3.32
C GLY A 31 1.90 -1.42 4.56
N PHE A 32 2.97 -0.65 4.46
CA PHE A 32 3.55 0.10 5.58
C PHE A 32 3.80 1.54 5.17
N GLY A 33 3.54 2.47 6.09
CA GLY A 33 3.91 3.88 5.98
C GLY A 33 4.50 4.34 7.31
N GLY A 34 5.55 5.15 7.25
CA GLY A 34 6.24 5.58 8.46
C GLY A 34 7.75 5.72 8.36
N GLY A 35 8.35 6.00 9.50
CA GLY A 35 9.79 6.07 9.69
C GLY A 35 10.42 7.40 9.31
N LYS A 36 9.63 8.39 8.89
CA LYS A 36 10.11 9.74 8.55
C LYS A 36 9.85 10.69 9.73
N PRO A 37 10.89 11.34 10.28
CA PRO A 37 10.70 12.26 11.38
C PRO A 37 10.12 13.59 10.88
N MET A 38 8.95 13.97 11.38
CA MET A 38 8.27 15.22 11.03
C MET A 38 8.23 16.19 12.22
N LYS A 39 8.02 17.46 11.90
CA LYS A 39 7.97 18.54 12.91
C LYS A 39 6.59 18.64 13.55
N MET A 40 5.52 18.41 12.78
CA MET A 40 4.14 18.49 13.24
C MET A 40 3.53 17.09 13.28
N GLU A 41 2.80 16.78 14.34
CA GLU A 41 2.10 15.49 14.50
C GLU A 41 1.11 15.25 13.36
N ALA A 42 0.32 16.25 12.99
CA ALA A 42 -0.65 16.15 11.91
C ALA A 42 0.01 15.81 10.55
N GLU A 43 1.19 16.36 10.28
CA GLU A 43 1.95 16.09 9.05
C GLU A 43 2.49 14.66 9.01
N ALA A 44 2.94 14.14 10.17
CA ALA A 44 3.36 12.75 10.29
C ALA A 44 2.19 11.78 10.09
N ILE A 45 1.04 12.05 10.71
CA ILE A 45 -0.16 11.21 10.55
C ILE A 45 -0.59 11.18 9.08
N GLU A 46 -0.76 12.35 8.46
CA GLU A 46 -1.20 12.44 7.06
C GLU A 46 -0.21 11.81 6.08
N GLY A 47 1.10 12.00 6.30
CA GLY A 47 2.15 11.42 5.47
C GLY A 47 2.19 9.89 5.55
N ASP A 48 2.16 9.36 6.76
CA ASP A 48 2.27 7.91 7.00
C ASP A 48 1.02 7.17 6.54
N GLU A 49 -0.17 7.73 6.75
CA GLU A 49 -1.44 7.13 6.30
C GLU A 49 -1.46 7.06 4.76
N LYS A 50 -1.12 8.14 4.07
CA LYS A 50 -1.05 8.16 2.60
C LYS A 50 -0.04 7.18 2.04
N GLU A 51 1.13 7.06 2.67
CA GLU A 51 2.17 6.13 2.25
C GLU A 51 1.73 4.68 2.48
N ALA A 52 1.19 4.37 3.66
CA ALA A 52 0.73 3.04 4.02
C ALA A 52 -0.41 2.57 3.11
N GLU A 53 -1.42 3.42 2.86
CA GLU A 53 -2.51 3.11 1.95
C GLU A 53 -2.01 2.85 0.53
N THR A 54 -1.18 3.75 -0.01
CA THR A 54 -0.67 3.64 -1.37
C THR A 54 0.18 2.39 -1.57
N ASP A 55 1.07 2.05 -0.62
CA ASP A 55 1.84 0.81 -0.65
C ASP A 55 0.93 -0.42 -0.63
N THR A 56 -0.07 -0.42 0.25
CA THR A 56 -1.01 -1.52 0.39
C THR A 56 -1.82 -1.75 -0.89
N PHE A 57 -2.32 -0.68 -1.52
CA PHE A 57 -3.05 -0.75 -2.79
C PHE A 57 -2.19 -1.32 -3.92
N LYS A 58 -0.94 -0.86 -4.07
CA LYS A 58 -0.01 -1.41 -5.08
C LYS A 58 0.21 -2.91 -4.88
N ARG A 59 0.38 -3.35 -3.63
CA ARG A 59 0.59 -4.76 -3.28
C ARG A 59 -0.66 -5.63 -3.51
N ALA A 60 -1.85 -5.11 -3.26
CA ALA A 60 -3.09 -5.81 -3.57
C ALA A 60 -3.33 -5.90 -5.08
N LEU A 61 -3.06 -4.82 -5.83
CA LEU A 61 -3.29 -4.74 -7.28
C LEU A 61 -2.36 -5.65 -8.10
N LYS A 62 -1.07 -5.74 -7.75
CA LYS A 62 -0.13 -6.58 -8.51
C LYS A 62 -0.53 -8.05 -8.57
N ASN A 63 -1.28 -8.54 -7.58
CA ASN A 63 -1.70 -9.94 -7.53
C ASN A 63 -2.78 -10.29 -8.58
N PHE A 64 -3.41 -9.29 -9.20
CA PHE A 64 -4.43 -9.55 -10.24
C PHE A 64 -3.85 -9.84 -11.62
N SER A 65 -2.71 -9.24 -12.00
CA SER A 65 -2.06 -9.50 -13.30
C SER A 65 -0.63 -8.96 -13.38
N GLU A 66 0.13 -9.44 -14.37
CA GLU A 66 1.45 -8.90 -14.71
C GLU A 66 1.41 -7.41 -15.07
N VAL A 67 0.38 -6.98 -15.81
CA VAL A 67 0.19 -5.59 -16.25
C VAL A 67 -0.05 -4.65 -15.07
N LEU A 68 -0.63 -5.15 -13.98
CA LEU A 68 -0.92 -4.39 -12.78
C LEU A 68 0.24 -4.36 -11.77
N GLY A 69 1.44 -4.74 -12.20
CA GLY A 69 2.68 -4.52 -11.43
C GLY A 69 3.44 -5.78 -11.07
N ASN A 70 2.92 -6.99 -11.32
CA ASN A 70 3.70 -8.21 -11.05
C ASN A 70 4.94 -8.32 -11.97
N ARG A 71 4.88 -7.75 -13.17
CA ARG A 71 6.02 -7.73 -14.10
C ARG A 71 7.27 -7.07 -13.53
N LEU A 72 7.11 -6.07 -12.65
CA LEU A 72 8.23 -5.39 -11.99
C LEU A 72 9.07 -6.30 -11.07
N TYR A 73 8.55 -7.47 -10.71
CA TYR A 73 9.23 -8.43 -9.84
C TYR A 73 9.90 -9.58 -10.61
N ASN A 74 9.75 -9.63 -11.93
CA ASN A 74 10.41 -10.62 -12.76
C ASN A 74 11.86 -10.20 -13.03
N LYS A 75 12.82 -10.95 -12.49
CA LYS A 75 14.27 -10.67 -12.66
C LYS A 75 14.78 -10.97 -14.07
N ASP A 76 14.13 -11.85 -14.82
CA ASP A 76 14.52 -12.15 -16.21
C ASP A 76 14.07 -11.04 -17.17
N TYR A 77 13.19 -10.15 -16.70
CA TYR A 77 12.68 -9.01 -17.45
C TYR A 77 13.40 -7.68 -17.11
N LEU A 78 14.13 -7.62 -15.99
CA LEU A 78 14.88 -6.45 -15.50
C LEU A 78 16.34 -6.50 -15.95
#